data_AF-A0A968N8T3-F1
#
_entry.id   AF-A0A968N8T3-F1
#
_cell.length_a   1.000
_cell.length_b   1.000
_cell.length_c   1.000
_cell.angle_alpha   90.00
_cell.angle_beta   90.00
_cell.angle_gamma   90.00
#
_symmetry.space_group_name_H-M   'P 1'
#
loop_
_entity.id
_entity.type
_entity.pdbx_description
1 polymer ?
#
loop_
_entity_poly.entity_id
_entity_poly.type
_entity_poly.pdbx_seq_one_letter_code
_entity_poly.pdbx_strand_id
1 'polypeptide(L)'
;MTGYDAAELGLIDHFFHWCFQHWLTVLTGALLLYSGLPWLVPLLLANGYTDAGNLLFALYGPLCHQAPGSSYFWLGHQVAYCHRDTAIYTTLLAMSLLYALLRPVIGSRPLAWRGCCCC
;
A
#
# COMPACT_ATOMS: atom_id res chain seq x y z
N MET A 1 -26.19 -5.35 -25.25
CA MET A 1 -25.63 -5.54 -23.90
C MET A 1 -24.51 -6.58 -24.05
N THR A 2 -23.21 -6.34 -24.00
CA THR A 2 -22.30 -5.17 -23.98
C THR A 2 -21.28 -5.45 -25.11
N GLY A 3 -20.99 -4.49 -25.99
CA GLY A 3 -20.16 -4.71 -27.18
C GLY A 3 -18.65 -4.71 -26.91
N TYR A 4 -18.17 -5.55 -25.99
CA TYR A 4 -16.74 -5.72 -25.72
C TYR A 4 -16.15 -6.76 -26.67
N ASP A 5 -15.03 -6.43 -27.31
CA ASP A 5 -14.32 -7.35 -28.18
C ASP A 5 -13.61 -8.44 -27.37
N ALA A 6 -13.49 -9.66 -27.92
CA ALA A 6 -12.84 -10.79 -27.25
C ALA A 6 -11.39 -10.50 -26.83
N ALA A 7 -10.71 -9.59 -27.53
CA ALA A 7 -9.38 -9.12 -27.18
C ALA A 7 -9.37 -8.23 -25.91
N GLU A 8 -10.37 -7.36 -25.74
CA GLU A 8 -10.48 -6.51 -24.55
C GLU A 8 -10.78 -7.36 -23.31
N LEU A 9 -11.71 -8.32 -23.41
CA LEU A 9 -12.01 -9.26 -22.32
C LEU A 9 -10.78 -10.08 -21.93
N GLY A 10 -10.03 -10.61 -22.91
CA GLY A 10 -8.84 -11.40 -22.64
C GLY A 10 -7.71 -10.63 -21.95
N LEU A 11 -7.51 -9.35 -22.30
CA LEU A 11 -6.53 -8.49 -21.62
C LEU A 11 -6.91 -8.26 -20.15
N ILE A 12 -8.19 -7.96 -19.92
CA ILE A 12 -8.74 -7.72 -18.58
C ILE A 12 -8.60 -8.98 -17.71
N ASP A 13 -8.95 -10.15 -18.24
CA ASP A 13 -8.85 -11.43 -17.54
C ASP A 13 -7.40 -11.75 -17.15
N HIS A 14 -6.45 -11.54 -18.07
CA HIS A 14 -5.03 -11.74 -17.81
C HIS A 14 -4.51 -10.79 -16.72
N PHE A 15 -4.87 -9.51 -16.80
CA PHE A 15 -4.48 -8.51 -15.80
C PHE A 15 -4.99 -8.89 -14.41
N PHE A 16 -6.27 -9.25 -14.28
CA PHE A 16 -6.82 -9.68 -13.01
C PHE A 16 -6.13 -10.93 -12.48
N HIS A 17 -5.90 -11.93 -13.32
CA HIS A 17 -5.18 -13.14 -12.92
C HIS A 17 -3.77 -12.84 -12.40
N TRP A 18 -3.04 -11.97 -13.09
CA TRP A 18 -1.71 -11.52 -12.63
C TRP A 18 -1.82 -10.80 -11.27
N CYS A 19 -2.76 -9.87 -11.11
CA CYS A 19 -2.98 -9.18 -9.83
C CYS A 19 -3.31 -10.15 -8.70
N PHE A 20 -4.15 -11.15 -8.94
CA PHE A 20 -4.49 -12.16 -7.93
C PHE A 20 -3.32 -13.10 -7.62
N GLN A 21 -2.55 -13.52 -8.63
CA GLN A 21 -1.39 -14.38 -8.43
C GLN A 21 -0.26 -13.66 -7.67
N HIS A 22 -0.15 -12.35 -7.85
CA HIS A 22 0.84 -11.50 -7.18
C HIS A 22 0.24 -10.61 -6.08
N TRP A 23 -0.92 -10.98 -5.54
CA TRP A 23 -1.71 -10.15 -4.60
C TRP A 23 -0.88 -9.63 -3.42
N LEU A 24 0.01 -10.46 -2.87
CA LEU A 24 0.85 -10.09 -1.74
C LEU A 24 1.86 -9.00 -2.14
N THR A 25 2.51 -9.11 -3.31
CA THR A 25 3.43 -8.09 -3.81
C THR A 25 2.71 -6.77 -4.09
N VAL A 26 1.51 -6.85 -4.67
CA VAL A 26 0.67 -5.68 -4.94
C VAL A 26 0.28 -4.99 -3.63
N LEU A 27 -0.20 -5.74 -2.64
CA LEU A 27 -0.61 -5.23 -1.33
C LEU A 27 0.58 -4.64 -0.56
N THR A 28 1.70 -5.35 -0.47
CA THR A 28 2.92 -4.85 0.20
C THR A 28 3.43 -3.59 -0.49
N GLY A 29 3.46 -3.56 -1.83
CA GLY A 29 3.89 -2.39 -2.59
C GLY A 29 2.98 -1.18 -2.36
N ALA A 30 1.66 -1.38 -2.35
CA ALA A 30 0.69 -0.33 -2.05
C ALA A 30 0.86 0.20 -0.62
N LEU A 31 1.02 -0.68 0.37
CA LEU A 31 1.28 -0.28 1.77
C LEU A 31 2.59 0.47 1.91
N LEU A 32 3.66 0.03 1.24
CA LEU A 32 4.96 0.68 1.28
C LEU A 32 4.91 2.08 0.70
N LEU A 33 4.26 2.23 -0.47
CA LEU A 33 4.07 3.54 -1.08
C LEU A 33 3.25 4.45 -0.17
N TYR A 34 2.09 3.96 0.27
CA TYR A 34 1.15 4.74 1.06
C TYR A 34 1.71 5.15 2.43
N SER A 35 2.40 4.23 3.11
CA SER A 35 3.00 4.51 4.43
C SER A 35 4.34 5.24 4.33
N GLY A 36 5.09 5.10 3.24
CA GLY A 36 6.43 5.68 3.07
C GLY A 36 6.44 7.11 2.55
N LEU A 37 5.54 7.47 1.62
CA LEU A 37 5.44 8.83 1.06
C LEU A 37 5.33 9.94 2.13
N PRO A 38 4.52 9.81 3.21
CA PRO A 38 4.44 10.84 4.24
C PRO A 38 5.78 11.12 4.94
N TRP A 39 6.65 10.12 5.08
CA TRP A 39 7.98 10.28 5.67
C TRP A 39 8.98 10.97 4.74
N LEU A 40 8.68 11.08 3.45
CA LEU A 40 9.47 11.88 2.52
C LEU A 40 9.21 13.38 2.69
N VAL A 41 8.08 13.77 3.28
CA VAL A 41 7.72 15.19 3.44
C VAL A 41 8.77 15.98 4.24
N PRO A 42 9.21 15.52 5.43
CA PRO A 42 10.27 16.21 6.15
C PRO A 42 11.58 16.34 5.36
N LEU A 43 11.94 15.33 4.57
CA LEU A 43 13.13 15.37 3.71
C LEU A 43 12.98 16.39 2.58
N LEU A 44 11.82 16.43 1.93
CA LEU A 44 11.54 17.39 0.86
C LEU A 44 11.60 18.82 1.39
N LEU A 45 10.95 19.08 2.52
CA LEU A 45 10.94 20.41 3.14
C LEU A 45 12.33 20.82 3.64
N ALA A 46 13.08 19.90 4.27
CA ALA A 46 14.44 20.18 4.74
C ALA A 46 15.41 20.50 3.58
N ASN A 47 15.16 19.99 2.38
CA ASN A 47 15.94 20.27 1.17
C ASN A 47 15.38 21.45 0.34
N GLY A 48 14.36 22.17 0.84
CA GLY A 48 13.79 23.34 0.18
C GLY A 48 12.72 23.03 -0.89
N TYR A 49 12.33 21.77 -1.08
CA TYR A 49 11.25 21.37 -1.99
C TYR A 49 9.86 21.59 -1.34
N THR A 50 9.52 22.85 -1.10
CA THR A 50 8.27 23.25 -0.43
C THR A 50 7.04 22.79 -1.18
N ASP A 51 7.01 22.94 -2.50
CA ASP A 51 5.83 22.62 -3.31
C ASP A 51 5.53 21.13 -3.31
N ALA A 52 6.56 20.29 -3.39
CA ALA A 52 6.42 18.84 -3.33
C ALA A 52 5.95 18.37 -1.94
N GLY A 53 6.48 18.97 -0.87
CA GLY A 53 6.02 18.69 0.50
C GLY A 53 4.55 19.09 0.71
N ASN A 54 4.17 20.28 0.24
CA ASN A 54 2.80 20.79 0.32
C ASN A 54 1.82 19.95 -0.51
N LEU A 55 2.23 19.47 -1.68
CA LEU A 55 1.44 18.54 -2.49
C LEU A 55 1.15 17.25 -1.72
N LEU A 56 2.15 16.68 -1.05
CA LEU A 56 1.94 15.46 -0.24
C LEU A 56 1.01 15.72 0.95
N PHE A 57 1.13 16.85 1.65
CA PHE A 57 0.15 17.23 2.67
C PHE A 57 -1.26 17.32 2.10
N ALA A 58 -1.44 17.99 0.95
CA ALA A 58 -2.73 18.13 0.29
C ALA A 58 -3.32 16.79 -0.16
N LEU A 59 -2.50 15.89 -0.70
CA LEU A 59 -2.94 14.56 -1.13
C LEU A 59 -3.39 13.68 0.05
N TYR A 60 -2.69 13.75 1.18
CA TYR A 60 -3.01 12.95 2.36
C TYR A 60 -4.06 13.61 3.29
N GLY A 61 -4.33 14.91 3.12
CA GLY A 61 -5.24 15.67 3.99
C GLY A 61 -6.68 15.15 4.04
N PRO A 62 -7.28 14.69 2.93
CA PRO A 62 -8.62 14.07 2.95
C PRO A 62 -8.65 12.73 3.70
N LEU A 63 -7.52 12.03 3.76
CA LEU A 63 -7.39 10.69 4.34
C LEU A 63 -7.04 10.75 5.83
N CYS A 64 -6.33 11.80 6.26
CA CYS A 64 -5.85 12.00 7.61
C CYS A 64 -6.08 13.44 8.07
N HIS A 65 -6.68 13.63 9.25
CA HIS A 65 -6.73 14.93 9.88
C HIS A 65 -5.34 15.26 10.48
N GLN A 66 -4.48 15.88 9.68
CA GLN A 66 -3.05 16.14 9.94
C GLN A 66 -2.81 17.29 10.94
N ALA A 67 -3.37 17.19 12.15
CA ALA A 67 -3.15 18.20 13.17
C ALA A 67 -1.69 18.17 13.68
N PRO A 68 -1.03 19.33 13.85
CA PRO A 68 0.35 19.39 14.33
C PRO A 68 0.53 18.72 15.71
N GLY A 69 -0.47 18.81 16.59
CA GLY A 69 -0.40 18.20 17.93
C GLY A 69 -0.50 16.68 17.98
N SER A 70 -0.83 16.02 16.87
CA SER A 70 -0.99 14.56 16.78
C SER A 70 -0.14 13.94 15.67
N SER A 71 0.84 14.68 15.15
CA SER A 71 1.73 14.27 14.07
C SER A 71 3.17 14.17 14.56
N TYR A 72 3.96 13.31 13.92
CA TYR A 72 5.39 13.24 14.20
C TYR A 72 6.14 14.40 13.52
N PHE A 73 7.26 14.81 14.12
CA PHE A 73 8.18 15.78 13.55
C PHE A 73 9.54 15.13 13.32
N TRP A 74 10.12 15.37 12.16
CA TRP A 74 11.45 14.92 11.81
C TRP A 74 12.18 16.04 11.08
N LEU A 75 13.47 16.26 11.38
CA LEU A 75 14.25 17.39 10.82
C LEU A 75 13.57 18.77 11.03
N GLY A 76 12.78 18.94 12.09
CA GLY A 76 12.03 20.18 12.35
C GLY A 76 10.76 20.36 11.52
N HIS A 77 10.42 19.39 10.65
CA HIS A 77 9.24 19.43 9.79
C HIS A 77 8.23 18.34 10.18
N GLN A 78 6.95 18.67 10.02
CA GLN A 78 5.85 17.75 10.28
C GLN A 78 5.81 16.64 9.22
N VAL A 79 5.60 15.40 9.63
CA VAL A 79 5.26 14.28 8.73
C VAL A 79 3.81 14.47 8.27
N ALA A 80 3.48 14.17 7.02
CA ALA A 80 2.10 14.26 6.50
C ALA A 80 1.17 13.16 7.04
N TYR A 81 1.35 12.78 8.30
CA TYR A 81 0.59 11.74 8.98
C TYR A 81 0.45 11.92 10.48
N CYS A 82 -0.70 11.50 11.01
CA CYS A 82 -0.93 11.44 12.45
C CYS A 82 -0.37 10.15 13.07
N HIS A 83 -0.23 10.14 14.41
CA HIS A 83 0.27 8.97 15.16
C HIS A 83 -0.59 7.72 14.96
N ARG A 84 -1.92 7.87 14.91
CA ARG A 84 -2.87 6.76 14.71
C ARG A 84 -2.61 6.06 13.39
N ASP A 85 -2.59 6.83 12.31
CA ASP A 85 -2.47 6.25 10.99
C ASP A 85 -1.06 5.69 10.78
N THR A 86 -0.04 6.40 11.27
CA THR A 86 1.32 5.85 11.33
C THR A 86 1.32 4.47 11.99
N ALA A 87 0.70 4.31 13.17
CA ALA A 87 0.63 3.02 13.85
C ALA A 87 -0.12 1.95 13.02
N ILE A 88 -1.28 2.28 12.45
CA ILE A 88 -2.08 1.31 11.68
C ILE A 88 -1.32 0.84 10.44
N TYR A 89 -0.84 1.77 9.61
CA TYR A 89 -0.29 1.39 8.30
C TYR A 89 1.15 0.86 8.40
N THR A 90 1.96 1.33 9.36
CA THR A 90 3.28 0.74 9.58
C THR A 90 3.19 -0.67 10.15
N THR A 91 2.24 -0.96 11.05
CA THR A 91 2.05 -2.33 11.56
C THR A 91 1.51 -3.27 10.49
N LEU A 92 0.55 -2.81 9.66
CA LEU A 92 0.10 -3.58 8.49
C LEU A 92 1.24 -3.87 7.52
N LEU A 93 2.07 -2.88 7.21
CA LEU A 93 3.25 -3.06 6.35
C LEU A 93 4.24 -4.03 7.00
N ALA A 94 4.55 -3.87 8.28
CA ALA A 94 5.50 -4.72 9.00
C ALA A 94 5.02 -6.18 9.04
N MET A 95 3.75 -6.43 9.34
CA MET A 95 3.17 -7.77 9.31
C MET A 95 3.11 -8.35 7.89
N SER A 96 2.80 -7.52 6.88
CA SER A 96 2.81 -7.93 5.47
C SER A 96 4.22 -8.34 5.02
N LEU A 97 5.24 -7.56 5.35
CA LEU A 97 6.64 -7.88 5.08
C LEU A 97 7.10 -9.11 5.85
N LEU A 98 6.74 -9.21 7.14
CA LEU A 98 7.04 -10.39 7.95
C LEU A 98 6.43 -11.65 7.31
N TYR A 99 5.16 -11.60 6.93
CA TYR A 99 4.52 -12.71 6.22
C TYR A 99 5.20 -13.00 4.88
N ALA A 100 5.55 -11.98 4.09
CA ALA A 100 6.24 -12.17 2.81
C ALA A 100 7.64 -12.79 2.96
N LEU A 101 8.34 -12.52 4.06
CA LEU A 101 9.63 -13.12 4.39
C LEU A 101 9.47 -14.54 4.96
N LEU A 102 8.44 -14.78 5.76
CA LEU A 102 8.19 -16.07 6.40
C LEU A 102 7.44 -17.06 5.50
N ARG A 103 6.70 -16.62 4.47
CA ARG A 103 5.88 -17.49 3.60
C ARG A 103 6.62 -18.68 2.98
N PRO A 104 7.91 -18.61 2.58
CA PRO A 104 8.62 -19.75 2.03
C PRO A 104 8.90 -20.81 3.11
N VAL A 105 9.10 -20.37 4.35
CA VAL A 105 9.40 -21.21 5.52
C VAL A 105 8.14 -21.82 6.11
N ILE A 106 7.06 -21.02 6.20
CA ILE A 106 5.75 -21.45 6.73
C ILE A 106 5.07 -22.48 5.82
N GLY A 107 5.53 -22.63 4.57
CA GLY A 107 5.00 -23.64 3.65
C GLY A 107 3.51 -23.41 3.43
N SER A 108 3.14 -22.23 2.95
CA SER A 108 1.77 -21.88 2.55
C SER A 108 1.34 -22.71 1.34
N ARG A 109 1.14 -24.02 1.55
CA ARG A 109 0.47 -24.89 0.59
C ARG A 109 -0.92 -24.30 0.42
N PRO A 110 -1.39 -24.02 -0.81
CA PRO A 110 -2.80 -23.68 -1.00
C PRO A 110 -3.60 -24.75 -0.28
N LEU A 111 -4.56 -24.34 0.55
CA LEU A 111 -5.46 -25.28 1.20
C LEU A 111 -5.97 -26.19 0.09
N ALA A 112 -5.55 -27.46 0.10
CA ALA A 112 -6.04 -28.43 -0.86
C ALA A 112 -7.49 -28.65 -0.48
N TRP A 113 -8.39 -27.83 -1.03
CA TRP A 113 -9.82 -27.97 -0.87
C TRP A 113 -10.19 -29.24 -1.63
N ARG A 114 -10.11 -30.38 -0.93
CA ARG A 114 -10.54 -31.71 -1.39
C ARG A 114 -12.08 -31.79 -1.40
N GLY A 115 -12.73 -30.78 -1.99
CA GLY A 115 -14.17 -30.52 -1.88
C GLY A 115 -14.93 -30.36 -3.18
N CYS A 116 -14.27 -30.38 -4.35
CA CYS A 116 -14.96 -30.55 -5.63
C CYS A 116 -14.54 -31.87 -6.26
N CYS A 117 -15.45 -32.83 -6.17
CA CYS A 117 -15.51 -34.00 -7.03
C CYS A 117 -15.35 -33.59 -8.50
N CYS A 118 -14.65 -34.46 -9.24
CA CYS A 118 -14.76 -34.55 -10.68
C CYS A 118 -16.21 -34.39 -11.15
N CYS A 119 -16.42 -33.54 -12.14
CA CYS A 119 -17.36 -33.74 -13.24
C CYS A 119 -16.72 -33.10 -14.47
#